data_AF-A0A520KPX1-F1
#
_entry.id   AF-A0A520KPX1-F1
#
_cell.length_a   1.000
_cell.length_b   1.000
_cell.length_c   1.000
_cell.angle_alpha   90.00
_cell.angle_beta   90.00
_cell.angle_gamma   90.00
#
_symmetry.space_group_name_H-M   'P 1'
#
loop_
_entity.id
_entity.type
_entity.pdbx_description
1 polymer ?
#
loop_
_entity_poly.entity_id
_entity_poly.type
_entity_poly.pdbx_seq_one_letter_code
_entity_poly.pdbx_strand_id
1 'polypeptide(L)'
;MFEIFIFPLIIILAFSIPIISLILAIWVAYDSIVKRPDMEGLEKVIWILLSFIIPIVVPVLYYLIVVREEKTIIKDREPSEKEIIETIEKLHKLKKEGAITETEFEEKKKNLLNRTAIDKKNID
;
A
#
# COMPACT_ATOMS: atom_id res chain seq x y z
N MET A 1 3.23 -23.50 -2.81
CA MET A 1 2.28 -24.17 -1.90
C MET A 1 1.43 -23.14 -1.13
N PHE A 2 2.02 -22.08 -0.56
CA PHE A 2 1.30 -21.04 0.19
C PHE A 2 0.27 -20.25 -0.66
N GLU A 3 0.61 -19.91 -1.92
CA GLU A 3 -0.26 -19.18 -2.84
C GLU A 3 -1.59 -19.87 -3.15
N ILE A 4 -1.57 -21.21 -3.19
CA ILE A 4 -2.77 -22.04 -3.43
C ILE A 4 -3.78 -21.91 -2.28
N PHE A 5 -3.31 -21.64 -1.07
CA PHE A 5 -4.17 -21.41 0.10
C PHE A 5 -4.61 -19.95 0.26
N ILE A 6 -3.78 -18.99 -0.16
CA ILE A 6 -4.09 -17.56 -0.03
C ILE A 6 -5.18 -17.12 -1.00
N PHE A 7 -5.17 -17.61 -2.24
CA PHE A 7 -6.16 -17.23 -3.25
C PHE A 7 -7.62 -17.52 -2.85
N PRO A 8 -7.99 -18.74 -2.40
CA PRO A 8 -9.35 -19.00 -1.93
C PRO A 8 -9.70 -18.22 -0.65
N LEU A 9 -8.73 -17.97 0.23
CA LEU A 9 -8.94 -17.16 1.44
C LEU A 9 -9.32 -15.71 1.09
N ILE A 10 -8.62 -15.09 0.13
CA ILE A 10 -8.92 -13.74 -0.36
C ILE A 10 -10.32 -13.71 -0.97
N ILE A 11 -10.69 -14.73 -1.75
CA ILE A 11 -12.02 -14.83 -2.35
C ILE A 11 -13.09 -14.89 -1.25
N ILE A 12 -12.94 -15.79 -0.28
CA ILE A 12 -13.89 -15.93 0.83
C ILE A 12 -14.01 -14.61 1.61
N LEU A 13 -12.89 -13.93 1.86
CA LEU A 13 -12.88 -12.64 2.55
C LEU A 13 -13.56 -11.53 1.72
N ALA A 14 -13.30 -11.49 0.42
CA ALA A 14 -13.94 -10.51 -0.47
C ALA A 14 -15.46 -10.70 -0.55
N PHE A 15 -15.94 -11.94 -0.53
CA PHE A 15 -17.37 -12.26 -0.52
C PHE A 15 -18.03 -12.09 0.86
N SER A 16 -17.28 -12.22 1.97
CA SER A 16 -17.84 -12.06 3.31
C SER A 16 -18.09 -10.60 3.66
N ILE A 17 -17.27 -9.66 3.18
CA ILE A 17 -17.43 -8.22 3.42
C ILE A 17 -18.83 -7.70 3.07
N PRO A 18 -19.39 -7.91 1.86
CA PRO A 18 -20.73 -7.42 1.52
C PRO A 18 -21.83 -8.09 2.34
N ILE A 19 -21.67 -9.38 2.68
CA ILE A 19 -22.63 -10.12 3.51
C ILE A 19 -22.67 -9.53 4.93
N ILE A 20 -21.51 -9.31 5.54
CA ILE A 20 -21.38 -8.71 6.87
C ILE A 20 -21.95 -7.28 6.86
N SER A 21 -21.64 -6.49 5.83
CA SER A 21 -22.17 -5.14 5.65
C SER A 21 -23.71 -5.14 5.61
N LEU A 22 -24.31 -6.08 4.88
CA LEU A 22 -25.77 -6.21 4.81
C LEU A 22 -26.38 -6.60 6.16
N ILE A 23 -25.78 -7.55 6.88
CA ILE A 23 -26.24 -7.96 8.21
C ILE A 23 -26.20 -6.77 9.19
N LEU A 24 -25.13 -5.98 9.16
CA LEU A 24 -25.00 -4.77 9.97
C LEU A 24 -26.05 -3.71 9.61
N ALA A 25 -26.32 -3.49 8.32
CA ALA A 25 -27.35 -2.55 7.88
C ALA A 25 -28.74 -2.97 8.36
N ILE A 26 -29.08 -4.27 8.27
CA ILE A 26 -30.34 -4.82 8.79
C ILE A 26 -30.41 -4.64 10.32
N TRP A 27 -29.32 -4.92 11.03
CA TRP A 27 -29.25 -4.72 12.47
C TRP A 27 -29.48 -3.26 12.86
N VAL A 28 -28.82 -2.31 12.18
CA VAL A 28 -28.98 -0.87 12.44
C VAL A 28 -30.41 -0.42 12.14
N ALA A 29 -31.01 -0.91 11.06
CA ALA A 29 -32.40 -0.63 10.75
C ALA A 29 -33.35 -1.18 11.83
N TYR A 30 -33.13 -2.41 12.29
CA TYR A 30 -33.89 -3.00 13.38
C TYR A 30 -33.72 -2.23 14.69
N ASP A 31 -32.49 -1.86 15.07
CA ASP A 31 -32.22 -1.07 16.28
C ASP A 31 -32.92 0.30 16.21
N SER A 32 -32.80 0.99 15.08
CA SER A 32 -33.37 2.31 14.87
C SER A 32 -34.90 2.30 14.87
N ILE A 33 -35.52 1.26 14.32
CA ILE A 33 -36.99 1.18 14.20
C ILE A 33 -37.62 0.63 15.49
N VAL A 34 -37.07 -0.47 16.02
CA VAL A 34 -37.71 -1.29 17.07
C VAL A 34 -37.21 -0.94 18.45
N LYS A 35 -35.91 -0.73 18.63
CA LYS A 35 -35.32 -0.48 19.96
C LYS A 35 -35.31 1.00 20.34
N ARG A 36 -35.36 1.90 19.35
CA ARG A 36 -35.43 3.36 19.55
C ARG A 36 -36.73 3.96 19.00
N PRO A 37 -37.90 3.62 19.55
CA PRO A 37 -39.16 4.18 19.08
C PRO A 37 -39.26 5.71 19.30
N ASP A 38 -38.54 6.22 20.30
CA ASP A 38 -38.44 7.62 20.73
C ASP A 38 -37.65 8.53 19.77
N MET A 39 -36.82 7.95 18.90
CA MET A 39 -35.99 8.69 17.95
C MET A 39 -36.85 9.30 16.83
N GLU A 40 -36.53 10.52 16.40
CA GLU A 40 -37.28 11.23 15.36
C GLU A 40 -37.17 10.49 14.01
N GLY A 41 -38.23 10.52 13.19
CA GLY A 41 -38.28 9.77 11.93
C GLY A 41 -37.13 10.10 10.97
N LEU A 42 -36.75 11.38 10.87
CA LEU A 42 -35.61 11.83 10.06
C LEU A 42 -34.28 11.27 10.58
N GLU A 43 -34.09 11.26 11.89
CA GLU A 43 -32.88 10.75 12.52
C GLU A 43 -32.71 9.24 12.24
N LYS A 44 -33.80 8.46 12.30
CA LYS A 44 -33.79 7.04 11.90
C LYS A 44 -33.34 6.83 10.46
N VAL A 45 -33.89 7.63 9.53
CA VAL A 45 -33.52 7.55 8.11
C VAL A 45 -32.03 7.89 7.91
N ILE A 46 -31.53 8.92 8.60
CA ILE A 46 -30.12 9.31 8.54
C ILE A 46 -29.23 8.17 9.05
N TRP A 47 -29.56 7.55 10.19
CA TRP A 47 -28.78 6.42 10.75
C TRP A 47 -28.74 5.21 9.83
N ILE A 48 -29.89 4.85 9.24
CA ILE A 48 -29.95 3.76 8.26
C ILE A 48 -29.11 4.10 7.04
N LEU A 49 -29.22 5.32 6.49
CA LEU A 49 -28.43 5.75 5.33
C LEU A 49 -26.92 5.75 5.64
N LEU A 50 -26.53 6.20 6.83
CA LEU A 50 -25.15 6.24 7.28
C LEU A 50 -24.54 4.83 7.36
N SER A 51 -25.33 3.82 7.72
CA SER A 51 -24.89 2.42 7.77
C SER A 51 -24.43 1.89 6.41
N PHE A 52 -24.96 2.42 5.30
CA PHE A 52 -24.51 2.08 3.95
C PHE A 52 -23.27 2.86 3.51
N ILE A 53 -23.06 4.05 4.06
CA ILE A 53 -21.96 4.95 3.68
C ILE A 53 -20.68 4.60 4.42
N ILE A 54 -20.76 4.22 5.70
CA ILE A 54 -19.59 3.88 6.53
C ILE A 54 -18.68 2.80 5.91
N PRO A 55 -19.21 1.67 5.38
CA PRO A 55 -18.39 0.64 4.73
C PRO A 55 -17.58 1.13 3.53
N ILE A 56 -17.97 2.26 2.91
CA ILE A 56 -17.25 2.89 1.80
C ILE A 56 -16.26 3.93 2.32
N VAL A 57 -16.69 4.78 3.26
CA VAL A 57 -15.87 5.87 3.81
C VAL A 57 -14.64 5.33 4.54
N VAL A 58 -14.78 4.26 5.31
CA VAL A 58 -13.66 3.70 6.10
C VAL A 58 -12.50 3.23 5.20
N PRO A 59 -12.69 2.40 4.15
CA PRO A 59 -11.64 2.05 3.20
C PRO A 59 -11.04 3.25 2.46
N VAL A 60 -11.87 4.24 2.08
CA VAL A 60 -11.39 5.44 1.38
C VAL A 60 -10.47 6.26 2.27
N LEU A 61 -10.85 6.47 3.54
CA LEU A 61 -10.01 7.17 4.51
C LEU A 61 -8.73 6.39 4.80
N TYR A 62 -8.82 5.08 4.99
CA TYR A 62 -7.65 4.21 5.15
C TYR A 62 -6.69 4.36 3.96
N TYR A 63 -7.20 4.27 2.73
CA TYR A 63 -6.39 4.44 1.53
C TYR A 63 -5.73 5.82 1.47
N LEU A 64 -6.47 6.90 1.74
CA LEU A 64 -5.93 8.26 1.72
C LEU A 64 -4.84 8.49 2.77
N ILE A 65 -4.98 7.90 3.95
CA ILE A 65 -3.98 8.00 5.03
C ILE A 65 -2.75 7.17 4.67
N VAL A 66 -2.92 5.89 4.35
CA VAL A 66 -1.81 4.95 4.10
C VAL A 66 -1.02 5.30 2.84
N VAL A 67 -1.69 5.66 1.74
CA VAL A 67 -1.02 6.00 0.48
C VAL A 67 -0.25 7.31 0.57
N ARG A 68 -0.63 8.20 1.49
CA ARG A 68 0.18 9.39 1.77
C ARG A 68 1.52 9.04 2.43
N GLU A 69 1.58 8.02 3.27
CA GLU A 69 2.81 7.59 3.95
C GLU A 69 3.71 6.74 3.05
N GLU A 70 3.15 5.98 2.11
CA GLU A 70 3.95 5.11 1.23
C GLU A 70 4.88 5.90 0.29
N LYS A 71 4.47 7.10 -0.12
CA LYS A 71 5.30 8.00 -0.95
C LYS A 71 6.52 8.55 -0.23
N THR A 72 6.56 8.53 1.09
CA THR A 72 7.73 8.92 1.87
C THR A 72 8.65 7.74 2.16
N ILE A 73 8.12 6.52 2.32
CA ILE A 73 8.92 5.34 2.70
C ILE A 73 9.68 4.73 1.51
N ILE A 74 9.13 4.77 0.28
CA ILE A 74 9.82 4.22 -0.90
C ILE A 74 11.04 5.05 -1.30
N LYS A 75 11.09 6.34 -0.91
CA LYS A 75 12.20 7.23 -1.26
C LYS A 75 13.47 6.97 -0.44
N ASP A 76 13.36 6.27 0.69
CA ASP A 76 14.43 6.05 1.66
C ASP A 76 14.90 4.59 1.76
N ARG A 77 14.49 3.70 0.83
CA ARG A 77 15.09 2.35 0.78
C ARG A 77 16.49 2.44 0.22
N GLU A 78 17.47 2.20 1.09
CA GLU A 78 18.85 1.92 0.69
C GLU A 78 18.85 0.81 -0.38
N PRO A 79 19.46 1.04 -1.56
CA PRO A 79 19.54 0.01 -2.57
C PRO A 79 20.29 -1.20 -2.01
N SER A 80 19.71 -2.39 -2.14
CA SER A 80 20.35 -3.59 -1.57
C SER A 80 21.69 -3.82 -2.27
N GLU A 81 22.67 -4.41 -1.57
CA GLU A 81 23.98 -4.72 -2.13
C GLU A 81 23.88 -5.50 -3.46
N LYS A 82 22.85 -6.35 -3.59
CA LYS A 82 22.53 -7.09 -4.82
C LYS A 82 22.14 -6.17 -5.98
N GLU A 83 21.32 -5.15 -5.75
CA GLU A 83 20.90 -4.19 -6.77
C GLU A 83 22.08 -3.32 -7.25
N ILE A 84 23.00 -2.99 -6.34
CA ILE A 84 24.22 -2.25 -6.66
C ILE A 84 25.12 -3.09 -7.57
N ILE A 85 25.34 -4.37 -7.23
CA ILE A 85 26.13 -5.31 -8.04
C ILE A 85 25.50 -5.48 -9.43
N GLU A 86 24.19 -5.65 -9.51
CA GLU A 86 23.48 -5.80 -10.80
C GLU A 86 23.58 -4.53 -11.66
N THR A 87 23.53 -3.34 -11.04
CA THR A 87 23.69 -2.05 -11.72
C THR A 87 25.12 -1.90 -12.28
N ILE A 88 26.13 -2.28 -11.50
CA ILE A 88 27.53 -2.27 -11.94
C ILE A 88 27.75 -3.27 -13.10
N GLU A 89 27.10 -4.43 -13.06
CA GLU A 89 27.17 -5.43 -14.13
C GLU A 89 26.53 -4.92 -15.43
N LYS A 90 25.39 -4.23 -15.35
CA LYS A 90 24.76 -3.55 -16.49
C LYS A 90 25.66 -2.47 -17.08
N LEU A 91 26.29 -1.65 -16.23
CA LEU A 91 27.26 -0.64 -16.67
C LEU A 91 28.45 -1.30 -17.40
N HIS A 92 28.94 -2.43 -16.88
CA HIS A 92 30.05 -3.16 -17.50
C HIS A 92 29.65 -3.79 -18.85
N LYS A 93 28.40 -4.24 -18.99
CA LYS A 93 27.84 -4.72 -20.25
C LYS A 93 27.75 -3.60 -21.29
N LEU A 94 27.23 -2.43 -20.91
CA LEU A 94 27.14 -1.25 -21.79
C LEU A 94 28.52 -0.77 -22.26
N LYS A 95 29.53 -0.89 -21.39
CA LYS A 95 30.93 -0.62 -21.75
C LYS A 95 31.43 -1.61 -22.81
N LYS A 96 31.17 -2.91 -22.64
CA LYS A 96 31.55 -3.95 -23.62
C LYS A 96 30.86 -3.78 -24.97
N GLU A 97 29.63 -3.27 -24.97
CA GLU A 97 28.84 -2.99 -26.17
C GLU A 97 29.26 -1.67 -26.86
N GLY A 98 30.20 -0.92 -26.29
CA GLY A 98 30.66 0.36 -26.81
C GLY A 98 29.65 1.50 -26.66
N ALA A 99 28.57 1.29 -25.90
CA ALA A 99 27.52 2.28 -25.66
C ALA A 99 27.96 3.39 -24.69
N ILE A 100 29.01 3.14 -23.89
CA ILE A 100 29.63 4.12 -22.98
C ILE A 100 31.16 4.04 -23.08
N THR A 101 31.81 5.17 -22.81
CA THR A 101 33.28 5.28 -22.78
C THR A 101 33.86 4.80 -21.43
N GLU A 102 35.16 4.46 -21.41
CA GLU A 102 35.88 4.06 -20.18
C GLU A 102 35.76 5.11 -19.07
N THR A 103 35.83 6.39 -19.44
CA THR A 103 35.75 7.52 -18.53
C THR A 103 34.35 7.66 -17.93
N GLU A 104 33.30 7.47 -18.72
CA GLU A 104 31.91 7.53 -18.25
C GLU A 104 31.55 6.34 -17.34
N PHE A 105 32.15 5.17 -17.58
CA PHE A 105 31.96 4.01 -16.71
C PHE A 105 32.55 4.25 -15.31
N GLU A 106 33.79 4.72 -15.24
CA GLU A 106 34.47 4.97 -13.96
C GLU A 106 33.80 6.11 -13.16
N GLU A 107 33.34 7.16 -13.83
CA GLU A 107 32.60 8.25 -13.18
C GLU A 107 31.28 7.76 -12.56
N LYS A 108 30.49 6.97 -13.31
CA LYS A 108 29.21 6.44 -12.83
C LYS A 108 29.39 5.42 -11.71
N LYS A 109 30.40 4.54 -11.81
CA LYS A 109 30.74 3.58 -10.76
C LYS A 109 31.17 4.27 -9.47
N LYS A 110 32.00 5.31 -9.57
CA LYS A 110 32.46 6.10 -8.42
C LYS A 110 31.30 6.83 -7.73
N ASN A 111 30.39 7.41 -8.49
CA ASN A 111 29.21 8.08 -7.94
C ASN A 111 28.27 7.11 -7.20
N LEU A 112 28.10 5.88 -7.71
CA LEU A 112 27.33 4.84 -7.01
C LEU A 112 27.97 4.45 -5.68
N LEU A 113 29.28 4.17 -5.67
CA LEU A 113 30.01 3.78 -4.47
C LEU A 113 30.08 4.88 -3.41
N ASN A 114 30.27 6.14 -3.82
CA ASN A 114 30.28 7.28 -2.90
C ASN A 114 28.92 7.50 -2.25
N ARG A 115 27.82 7.30 -2.99
CA ARG A 115 26.47 7.46 -2.45
C ARG A 115 26.19 6.44 -1.35
N THR A 116 26.59 5.18 -1.56
CA THR A 116 26.47 4.11 -0.54
C THR A 116 27.42 4.31 0.65
N ALA A 117 28.61 4.89 0.44
CA ALA A 117 29.57 5.15 1.51
C ALA A 117 29.18 6.34 2.40
N ILE A 118 28.52 7.35 1.84
CA ILE A 118 28.01 8.52 2.59
C ILE A 118 26.83 8.12 3.47
N ASP A 119 25.93 7.26 2.97
CA ASP A 119 24.78 6.77 3.76
C ASP A 119 25.22 5.91 4.95
N LYS A 120 26.23 5.04 4.78
CA LYS A 120 26.82 4.27 5.90
C LYS A 120 27.41 5.13 7.02
N LYS A 121 27.89 6.34 6.73
CA LYS A 121 28.53 7.22 7.71
C LYS A 121 27.51 8.06 8.52
N ASN A 122 26.27 8.17 8.06
CA ASN A 122 25.20 8.89 8.75
C ASN A 122 24.37 8.00 9.69
N ILE A 123 24.72 6.71 9.81
CA ILE A 123 24.03 5.70 10.63
C ILE A 123 24.87 5.29 11.86
N ASP A 124 26.12 5.75 11.97
CA ASP A 124 26.99 5.64 13.17
C ASP A 124 26.97 6.92 14.01
#